data_AF-A0A968ZW86-F1
#
_entry.id   AF-A0A968ZW86-F1
#
_cell.length_a   1.000
_cell.length_b   1.000
_cell.length_c   1.000
_cell.angle_alpha   90.00
_cell.angle_beta   90.00
_cell.angle_gamma   90.00
#
_symmetry.space_group_name_H-M   'P 1'
#
loop_
_entity.id
_entity.type
_entity.pdbx_description
1 polymer ?
#
loop_
_entity_poly.entity_id
_entity_poly.type
_entity_poly.pdbx_seq_one_letter_code
_entity_poly.pdbx_strand_id
1 'polypeptide(L)'
;MSLQPNQTVPTQTPSKAGLAPLLLTLIELIRQLMEAQIIRRMEADQLAETELDRAAESLRQLEIQVIRLCEVFEIDPADLNLDLGEIGTLLPQAGSYYPGERSQSPTILELLDRLLNTGVVVQGEVDLGLAQINLIQAKLQLVLTSKSN
;
A
#
# COMPACT_ATOMS: atom_id res chain seq x y z
N MET A 1 -3.72 36.95 43.53
CA MET A 1 -3.87 37.47 42.16
C MET A 1 -2.62 37.07 41.41
N SER A 2 -2.57 35.86 40.86
CA SER A 2 -3.07 35.53 39.50
C SER A 2 -2.28 36.36 38.48
N LEU A 3 -1.50 35.77 37.59
CA LEU A 3 -1.99 35.06 36.41
C LEU A 3 -0.95 34.04 35.90
N GLN A 4 -1.37 32.80 35.69
CA GLN A 4 -0.89 31.97 34.57
C GLN A 4 -1.71 32.34 33.33
N PRO A 5 -1.12 32.27 32.14
CA PRO A 5 -1.73 31.41 31.15
C PRO A 5 -0.69 30.56 30.42
N ASN A 6 -0.71 29.26 30.71
CA ASN A 6 -0.31 28.25 29.73
C ASN A 6 -1.47 28.12 28.74
N GLN A 7 -1.27 28.57 27.52
CA GLN A 7 -2.11 28.16 26.39
C GLN A 7 -1.18 27.63 25.30
N THR A 8 -0.78 26.37 25.46
CA THR A 8 -0.47 25.52 24.31
C THR A 8 -1.75 25.40 23.50
N VAL A 9 -1.90 26.29 22.52
CA VAL A 9 -2.82 26.07 21.40
C VAL A 9 -2.49 24.69 20.85
N PRO A 10 -3.45 23.74 20.74
CA PRO A 10 -3.19 22.53 20.00
C PRO A 10 -2.87 22.96 18.57
N THR A 11 -1.61 22.76 18.17
CA THR A 11 -1.15 22.99 16.82
C THR A 11 -2.04 22.17 15.90
N GLN A 12 -2.93 22.84 15.18
CA GLN A 12 -3.81 22.23 14.21
C GLN A 12 -2.91 21.50 13.21
N THR A 13 -3.01 20.17 13.16
CA THR A 13 -2.36 19.36 12.14
C THR A 13 -2.83 19.90 10.79
N PRO A 14 -1.93 20.33 9.89
CA PRO A 14 -2.35 20.91 8.63
C PRO A 14 -3.12 19.84 7.86
N SER A 15 -4.40 20.09 7.57
CA SER A 15 -5.22 19.22 6.73
C SER A 15 -4.74 19.33 5.28
N LYS A 16 -3.62 18.68 4.95
CA LYS A 16 -3.11 18.63 3.59
C LYS A 16 -3.78 17.44 2.89
N ALA A 17 -4.93 17.78 2.28
CA ALA A 17 -5.65 17.04 1.24
C ALA A 17 -6.42 15.74 1.60
N GLY A 18 -7.49 15.81 2.39
CA GLY A 18 -8.66 14.90 2.26
C GLY A 18 -8.37 13.40 2.07
N LEU A 19 -9.10 12.74 1.14
CA LEU A 19 -8.97 11.31 0.80
C LEU A 19 -7.79 10.99 -0.15
N ALA A 20 -7.06 12.00 -0.63
CA ALA A 20 -6.06 11.83 -1.68
C ALA A 20 -4.85 10.98 -1.25
N PRO A 21 -4.22 11.21 -0.08
CA PRO A 21 -3.13 10.36 0.42
C PRO A 21 -3.55 8.89 0.53
N LEU A 22 -4.75 8.63 1.07
CA LEU A 22 -5.27 7.26 1.22
C LEU A 22 -5.40 6.54 -0.14
N LEU A 23 -5.93 7.23 -1.15
CA LEU A 23 -6.06 6.65 -2.49
C LEU A 23 -4.69 6.41 -3.13
N LEU A 24 -3.76 7.35 -3.00
CA LEU A 24 -2.41 7.21 -3.54
C LEU A 24 -1.63 6.09 -2.85
N THR A 25 -1.77 5.93 -1.54
CA THR A 25 -1.27 4.80 -0.78
C THR A 25 -1.81 3.48 -1.31
N LEU A 26 -3.12 3.39 -1.58
CA LEU A 26 -3.72 2.16 -2.12
C LEU A 26 -3.21 1.86 -3.54
N ILE A 27 -3.10 2.88 -4.39
CA ILE A 27 -2.53 2.73 -5.74
C ILE A 27 -1.09 2.22 -5.66
N GLU A 28 -0.29 2.77 -4.75
CA GLU A 28 1.12 2.38 -4.57
C GLU A 28 1.24 0.93 -4.08
N LEU A 29 0.39 0.51 -3.13
CA LEU A 29 0.32 -0.89 -2.69
C LEU A 29 0.02 -1.83 -3.87
N ILE A 30 -0.96 -1.49 -4.71
CA ILE A 30 -1.32 -2.29 -5.88
C ILE A 30 -0.17 -2.32 -6.90
N ARG A 31 0.48 -1.18 -7.16
CA ARG A 31 1.63 -1.08 -8.08
C ARG A 31 2.75 -2.04 -7.65
N GLN A 32 3.14 -2.02 -6.38
CA GLN A 32 4.19 -2.90 -5.88
C GLN A 32 3.77 -4.38 -5.82
N LEU A 33 2.49 -4.68 -5.58
CA LEU A 33 1.98 -6.06 -5.69
C LEU A 33 2.05 -6.57 -7.14
N MET A 34 1.73 -5.73 -8.12
CA MET A 34 1.89 -6.09 -9.54
C MET A 34 3.35 -6.32 -9.90
N GLU A 35 4.27 -5.52 -9.36
CA GLU A 35 5.72 -5.69 -9.52
C GLU A 35 6.17 -7.05 -8.96
N ALA A 36 5.71 -7.39 -7.76
CA ALA A 36 6.00 -8.69 -7.14
C ALA A 36 5.54 -9.86 -8.00
N GLN A 37 4.36 -9.77 -8.60
CA GLN A 37 3.82 -10.81 -9.48
C GLN A 37 4.58 -10.94 -10.80
N ILE A 38 5.13 -9.84 -11.34
CA ILE A 38 6.00 -9.89 -12.53
C ILE A 38 7.29 -10.64 -12.21
N ILE A 39 7.94 -10.32 -11.09
CA ILE A 39 9.18 -10.99 -10.67
C ILE A 39 8.94 -12.50 -10.51
N ARG A 40 7.87 -12.90 -9.82
CA ARG A 40 7.55 -14.33 -9.65
C ARG A 40 7.32 -15.06 -10.98
N ARG A 41 6.61 -14.43 -11.92
CA ARG A 41 6.34 -15.03 -13.24
C ARG A 41 7.60 -15.09 -14.10
N MET A 42 8.49 -14.12 -13.96
CA MET A 42 9.81 -14.15 -14.58
C MET A 42 10.62 -15.34 -14.05
N GLU A 43 10.72 -15.51 -12.73
CA GLU A 43 11.46 -16.63 -12.13
C GLU A 43 10.88 -18.01 -12.47
N ALA A 44 9.57 -18.08 -12.72
CA ALA A 44 8.89 -19.31 -13.13
C ALA A 44 8.94 -19.56 -14.65
N ASP A 45 9.63 -18.73 -15.44
CA ASP A 45 9.64 -18.76 -16.91
C ASP A 45 8.21 -18.68 -17.52
N GLN A 46 7.28 -18.03 -16.82
CA GLN A 46 5.88 -17.89 -17.21
C GLN A 46 5.56 -16.59 -17.95
N LEU A 47 6.57 -15.76 -18.22
CA LEU A 47 6.43 -14.47 -18.90
C LEU A 47 7.43 -14.41 -20.07
N ALA A 48 6.95 -14.14 -21.28
CA ALA A 48 7.87 -13.90 -22.39
C ALA A 48 8.68 -12.61 -22.16
N GLU A 49 9.91 -12.53 -22.66
CA GLU A 49 10.79 -11.36 -22.51
C GLU A 49 10.11 -10.06 -22.95
N THR A 50 9.40 -10.09 -24.08
CA THR A 50 8.64 -8.92 -24.57
C THR A 50 7.46 -8.51 -23.68
N GLU A 51 6.87 -9.47 -22.96
CA GLU A 51 5.80 -9.19 -21.99
C GLU A 51 6.37 -8.61 -20.70
N LEU A 52 7.54 -9.10 -20.27
CA LEU A 52 8.28 -8.58 -19.12
C LEU A 52 8.65 -7.11 -19.33
N ASP A 53 9.26 -6.78 -20.47
CA ASP A 53 9.66 -5.42 -20.80
C ASP A 53 8.46 -4.47 -20.81
N ARG A 54 7.34 -4.89 -21.43
CA ARG A 54 6.10 -4.10 -21.49
C ARG A 54 5.51 -3.89 -20.10
N ALA A 55 5.53 -4.91 -19.24
CA ALA A 55 5.01 -4.82 -17.88
C ALA A 55 5.88 -3.89 -17.00
N ALA A 56 7.21 -4.03 -17.09
CA ALA A 56 8.15 -3.16 -16.41
C ALA A 56 8.01 -1.69 -16.85
N GLU A 57 7.89 -1.44 -18.15
CA GLU A 57 7.61 -0.10 -18.69
C GLU A 57 6.31 0.47 -18.11
N SER A 58 5.23 -0.31 -18.14
CA SER A 58 3.93 0.15 -17.65
C SER A 58 3.95 0.48 -16.16
N LEU A 59 4.64 -0.31 -15.34
CA LEU A 59 4.78 -0.03 -13.91
C LEU A 59 5.60 1.23 -13.63
N ARG A 60 6.68 1.45 -14.39
CA ARG A 60 7.47 2.67 -14.27
C ARG A 60 6.66 3.91 -14.64
N GLN A 61 5.82 3.83 -15.68
CA GLN A 61 4.93 4.94 -16.04
C GLN A 61 3.90 5.20 -14.93
N LEU A 62 3.37 4.15 -14.28
CA LEU A 62 2.46 4.30 -13.14
C LEU A 62 3.17 4.94 -11.93
N GLU A 63 4.40 4.54 -11.61
CA GLU A 63 5.22 5.15 -10.56
C GLU A 63 5.42 6.65 -10.80
N ILE A 64 5.80 7.05 -12.03
CA ILE A 64 5.95 8.45 -12.42
C ILE A 64 4.64 9.23 -12.22
N GLN A 65 3.49 8.62 -12.57
CA GLN A 65 2.19 9.24 -12.37
C GLN A 65 1.86 9.41 -10.88
N VAL A 66 2.14 8.42 -10.04
CA VAL A 66 1.94 8.49 -8.58
C VAL A 66 2.78 9.62 -7.98
N ILE A 67 4.08 9.70 -8.32
CA ILE A 67 4.98 10.76 -7.84
C ILE A 67 4.45 12.14 -8.27
N ARG A 68 4.05 12.29 -9.53
CA ARG A 68 3.48 13.54 -10.02
C ARG A 68 2.19 13.94 -9.30
N LEU A 69 1.32 12.97 -8.98
CA LEU A 69 0.13 13.25 -8.19
C LEU A 69 0.50 13.67 -6.76
N CYS A 70 1.50 13.03 -6.15
CA CYS A 70 2.00 13.43 -4.82
C CYS A 70 2.46 14.89 -4.83
N GLU A 71 3.21 15.32 -5.85
CA GLU A 71 3.60 16.73 -6.02
C GLU A 71 2.39 17.67 -6.11
N VAL A 72 1.37 17.31 -6.90
CA VAL A 72 0.15 18.11 -7.08
C VAL A 72 -0.64 18.26 -5.76
N PHE A 73 -0.64 17.22 -4.93
CA PHE A 73 -1.36 17.22 -3.65
C PHE A 73 -0.48 17.62 -2.45
N GLU A 74 0.77 18.03 -2.68
CA GLU A 74 1.76 18.36 -1.64
C GLU A 74 1.98 17.22 -0.62
N ILE A 75 2.03 15.98 -1.10
CA ILE A 75 2.25 14.77 -0.30
C ILE A 75 3.70 14.33 -0.47
N ASP A 76 4.38 14.01 0.63
CA ASP A 76 5.68 13.35 0.56
C ASP A 76 5.47 11.88 0.12
N PRO A 77 6.12 11.38 -0.94
CA PRO A 77 6.03 9.97 -1.31
C PRO A 77 6.32 9.00 -0.15
N ALA A 78 7.16 9.38 0.82
CA ALA A 78 7.43 8.59 2.01
C ALA A 78 6.16 8.39 2.88
N ASP A 79 5.25 9.36 2.89
CA ASP A 79 3.99 9.30 3.65
C ASP A 79 2.98 8.31 3.05
N LEU A 80 3.21 7.81 1.82
CA LEU A 80 2.38 6.75 1.25
C LEU A 80 2.55 5.43 2.01
N ASN A 81 3.68 5.24 2.70
CA ASN A 81 3.91 4.06 3.51
C ASN A 81 3.33 4.23 4.92
N LEU A 82 2.09 3.79 5.09
CA LEU A 82 1.39 3.90 6.37
C LEU A 82 1.96 2.92 7.40
N ASP A 83 2.15 3.42 8.61
CA ASP A 83 2.39 2.60 9.81
C ASP A 83 1.03 2.15 10.39
N LEU A 84 0.86 0.84 10.52
CA LEU A 84 -0.35 0.20 11.05
C LEU A 84 -0.16 -0.30 12.49
N GLY A 85 0.90 0.15 13.18
CA GLY A 85 1.20 -0.20 14.55
C GLY A 85 1.70 -1.64 14.67
N GLU A 86 1.01 -2.47 15.45
CA GLU A 86 1.42 -3.87 15.72
C GLU A 86 1.41 -4.77 14.48
N ILE A 87 0.69 -4.37 13.42
CA ILE A 87 0.63 -5.10 12.15
C ILE A 87 1.87 -4.83 11.27
N GLY A 88 2.62 -3.76 11.55
CA GLY A 88 3.78 -3.32 10.76
C GLY A 88 3.42 -2.23 9.75
N THR A 89 4.29 -2.03 8.76
CA THR A 89 4.07 -1.03 7.70
C THR A 89 3.32 -1.63 6.52
N LEU A 90 2.68 -0.76 5.73
CA LEU A 90 1.97 -1.19 4.52
C LEU A 90 2.95 -1.70 3.47
N LEU A 91 4.02 -0.95 3.24
CA LEU A 91 5.02 -1.16 2.20
C LEU A 91 6.39 -1.45 2.83
N PRO A 92 7.22 -2.26 2.14
CA PRO A 92 8.63 -2.43 2.48
C PRO A 92 9.42 -1.14 2.23
N GLN A 93 10.64 -1.07 2.76
CA GLN A 93 11.56 0.01 2.39
C GLN A 93 11.89 -0.10 0.90
N ALA A 94 12.04 1.04 0.23
CA ALA A 94 12.34 1.07 -1.21
C ALA A 94 13.57 0.21 -1.52
N GLY A 95 13.42 -0.72 -2.48
CA GLY A 95 14.49 -1.63 -2.90
C GLY A 95 14.83 -2.78 -1.93
N SER A 96 14.09 -2.96 -0.83
CA SER A 96 14.33 -4.04 0.15
C SER A 96 13.46 -5.27 -0.04
N TYR A 97 12.55 -5.27 -1.01
CA TYR A 97 11.59 -6.35 -1.20
C TYR A 97 11.86 -7.16 -2.45
N TYR A 98 12.05 -8.46 -2.22
CA TYR A 98 12.09 -9.46 -3.28
C TYR A 98 11.04 -10.54 -2.99
N PRO A 99 10.10 -10.82 -3.91
CA PRO A 99 9.00 -11.74 -3.65
C PRO A 99 9.47 -13.15 -3.27
N GLY A 100 8.99 -13.66 -2.13
CA GLY A 100 9.31 -15.03 -1.69
C GLY A 100 10.45 -15.09 -0.67
N GLU A 101 11.18 -14.00 -0.50
CA GLU A 101 12.07 -13.84 0.64
C GLU A 101 11.31 -13.35 1.87
N ARG A 102 11.77 -13.76 3.06
CA ARG A 102 11.21 -13.29 4.32
C ARG A 102 12.03 -12.11 4.83
N SER A 103 11.37 -11.00 5.10
CA SER A 103 12.01 -9.85 5.74
C SER A 103 12.05 -10.03 7.27
N GLN A 104 12.98 -9.33 7.93
CA GLN A 104 13.00 -9.21 9.40
C GLN A 104 11.86 -8.32 9.91
N SER A 105 11.34 -7.43 9.06
CA SER A 105 10.22 -6.53 9.35
C SER A 105 9.06 -6.89 8.40
N PRO A 106 8.03 -7.61 8.88
CA PRO A 106 6.91 -8.02 8.02
C PRO A 106 6.09 -6.81 7.59
N THR A 107 5.61 -6.84 6.35
CA THR A 107 4.76 -5.79 5.77
C THR A 107 3.45 -6.37 5.23
N ILE A 108 2.42 -5.53 5.09
CA ILE A 108 1.17 -5.95 4.45
C ILE A 108 1.41 -6.44 3.03
N LEU A 109 2.29 -5.77 2.28
CA LEU A 109 2.65 -6.20 0.94
C LEU A 109 3.24 -7.62 0.92
N GLU A 110 4.19 -7.93 1.82
CA GLU A 110 4.76 -9.27 1.94
C GLU A 110 3.68 -10.32 2.25
N LEU A 111 2.77 -10.00 3.17
CA LEU A 111 1.65 -10.88 3.50
C LEU A 111 0.75 -11.13 2.29
N LEU A 112 0.34 -10.07 1.60
CA LEU A 112 -0.54 -10.15 0.43
C LEU A 112 0.11 -10.93 -0.71
N ASP A 113 1.39 -10.69 -0.99
CA ASP A 113 2.13 -11.46 -2.00
C ASP A 113 2.24 -12.95 -1.63
N ARG A 114 2.48 -13.28 -0.35
CA ARG A 114 2.48 -14.68 0.11
C ARG A 114 1.10 -15.34 -0.02
N LEU A 115 0.03 -14.61 0.29
CA LEU A 115 -1.34 -15.09 0.13
C LEU A 115 -1.68 -15.31 -1.36
N LEU A 116 -1.25 -14.41 -2.25
CA LEU A 116 -1.37 -14.54 -3.70
C LEU A 116 -0.70 -15.81 -4.22
N ASN A 117 0.49 -16.11 -3.71
CA ASN A 117 1.22 -17.31 -4.11
C ASN A 117 0.59 -18.60 -3.56
N THR A 118 0.09 -18.59 -2.32
CA THR A 118 -0.37 -19.83 -1.64
C THR A 118 -1.81 -20.21 -2.03
N GLY A 119 -2.59 -19.28 -2.58
CA GLY A 119 -3.96 -19.57 -3.03
C GLY A 119 -4.99 -19.57 -1.90
N VAL A 120 -4.82 -18.70 -0.90
CA VAL A 120 -5.65 -18.67 0.32
C VAL A 120 -6.85 -17.75 0.15
N VAL A 121 -8.01 -18.16 0.68
CA VAL A 121 -9.19 -17.30 0.81
C VAL A 121 -9.20 -16.66 2.19
N VAL A 122 -9.20 -15.33 2.24
CA VAL A 122 -9.32 -14.55 3.48
C VAL A 122 -10.63 -13.77 3.44
N GLN A 123 -11.41 -13.86 4.52
CA GLN A 123 -12.62 -13.06 4.73
C GLN A 123 -12.39 -12.10 5.88
N GLY A 124 -12.71 -10.83 5.66
CA GLY A 124 -12.68 -9.79 6.67
C GLY A 124 -13.85 -8.82 6.48
N GLU A 125 -14.17 -8.09 7.53
CA GLU A 125 -15.13 -6.99 7.50
C GLU A 125 -14.43 -5.75 8.05
N VAL A 126 -14.63 -4.61 7.40
CA VAL A 126 -14.07 -3.32 7.78
C VAL A 126 -15.21 -2.31 7.82
N ASP A 127 -15.42 -1.69 8.96
CA ASP A 127 -16.34 -0.56 9.10
C ASP A 127 -15.54 0.75 9.01
N LEU A 128 -15.89 1.60 8.03
CA LEU A 128 -15.38 2.96 7.95
C LEU A 128 -16.44 3.93 8.45
N GLY A 129 -16.02 4.79 9.38
CA GLY A 129 -16.87 5.79 9.98
C GLY A 129 -16.27 7.19 9.98
N LEU A 130 -17.12 8.19 10.20
CA LEU A 130 -16.75 9.58 10.41
C LEU A 130 -17.54 10.14 11.59
N ALA A 131 -16.89 10.92 12.45
CA ALA A 131 -17.54 11.55 13.60
C ALA A 131 -18.31 10.55 14.49
N GLN A 132 -17.71 9.39 14.77
CA GLN A 132 -18.29 8.28 15.56
C GLN A 132 -19.53 7.61 14.91
N ILE A 133 -19.76 7.82 13.62
CA ILE A 133 -20.82 7.18 12.85
C ILE A 133 -20.20 6.22 11.86
N ASN A 134 -20.57 4.94 11.89
CA ASN A 134 -20.22 3.98 10.85
C ASN A 134 -21.03 4.29 9.59
N LEU A 135 -20.34 4.62 8.50
CA LEU A 135 -20.97 5.06 7.24
C LEU A 135 -20.86 4.00 6.15
N ILE A 136 -19.80 3.20 6.18
CA ILE A 136 -19.49 2.20 5.15
C ILE A 136 -19.10 0.91 5.86
N GLN A 137 -19.83 -0.18 5.57
CA GLN A 137 -19.41 -1.52 5.94
C GLN A 137 -18.87 -2.21 4.67
N ALA A 138 -17.58 -2.53 4.67
CA ALA A 138 -16.92 -3.22 3.58
C ALA A 138 -16.67 -4.68 3.97
N LYS A 139 -17.18 -5.62 3.18
CA LYS A 139 -16.80 -7.03 3.28
C LYS A 139 -15.64 -7.28 2.34
N LEU A 140 -14.47 -7.57 2.89
CA LEU A 140 -13.30 -7.93 2.12
C LEU A 140 -13.27 -9.45 1.99
N GLN A 141 -13.65 -9.94 0.82
CA GLN A 141 -13.42 -11.32 0.42
C GLN A 141 -12.27 -11.35 -0.57
N LEU A 142 -11.12 -11.78 -0.09
CA LEU A 142 -9.93 -11.97 -0.90
C LEU A 142 -9.88 -13.45 -1.28
N VAL A 143 -10.31 -13.77 -2.51
CA VAL A 143 -10.15 -15.11 -3.11
C VAL A 143 -8.99 -15.03 -4.08
N LEU A 144 -7.84 -15.56 -3.68
CA LEU A 144 -6.66 -15.59 -4.52
C LEU A 144 -6.46 -17.03 -4.96
N THR A 145 -6.56 -17.26 -6.27
CA THR A 145 -6.31 -18.58 -6.86
C THR A 145 -5.00 -18.51 -7.63
N SER A 146 -4.03 -19.33 -7.26
CA SER A 146 -2.87 -19.56 -8.12
C SER A 146 -3.29 -20.50 -9.25
N LYS A 147 -3.11 -20.07 -10.51
CA LYS A 147 -3.20 -20.98 -11.65
C LYS A 147 -1.95 -21.85 -11.65
N SER A 148 -2.03 -23.00 -10.99
CA SER A 148 -1.03 -24.05 -11.13
C SER A 148 -1.07 -24.56 -12.57
N ASN A 149 0.05 -24.49 -13.28
CA ASN A 149 0.29 -25.27 -14.49
C ASN A 149 1.24 -26.42 -14.15
#